data_AF-A0A7S2GG04-F1
#
_entry.id   AF-A0A7S2GG04-F1
#
_cell.length_a   1.000
_cell.length_b   1.000
_cell.length_c   1.000
_cell.angle_alpha   90.00
_cell.angle_beta   90.00
_cell.angle_gamma   90.00
#
_symmetry.space_group_name_H-M   'P 1'
#
loop_
_entity.id
_entity.type
_entity.pdbx_description
1 polymer ?
#
loop_
_entity_poly.entity_id
_entity_poly.type
_entity_poly.pdbx_seq_one_letter_code
_entity_poly.pdbx_strand_id
1 'polypeptide(L)'
;RNLKNRNDLQAMKLFLANFLLPATLGFNNVFSPAMDSVVRQTRYRTSVQAVTPIRASIAPNEVAGKSKLDIPPVLGGLKAGFKKLCVVTGASSGLGRETAKALTEKDGYFVICAVRDVEKMKQVAAEIGLPPNKHAILELELSSLASVRKFVFNLKAFKSNRPLDRLVCNAAVYLPKDPEPSYSEDGYEMSMAVNHLGHFLLCNLLLEDMAKAKDARMIIVGSITGNSNTVGGGLVYPRADVGEFQGWETDGGKMIPMVDGTPFFGAKAYKDSKVCNMMTVSQLHERYHESTGITFSSIYPGCIAETALFREKRAWFRKGFPLFMKYVTGGYVGQQEAGERLAQVVDDPICSKSGVYWSWNGGAKQVGVYDRKSKSVVGAGGSGGEIFENDQSDQVTNRAKGERMWELSSKLCGCEWPEIVQK
;
A
#
# COMPACT_ATOMS: atom_id res chain seq x y z
N ARG A 1 7.46 30.18 -15.46
CA ARG A 1 8.66 31.03 -15.23
C ARG A 1 9.90 30.18 -14.87
N ASN A 2 9.77 29.08 -14.13
CA ASN A 2 10.93 28.24 -13.74
C ASN A 2 11.31 27.11 -14.74
N LEU A 3 10.49 26.83 -15.76
CA LEU A 3 10.79 25.83 -16.78
C LEU A 3 11.62 26.44 -17.91
N LYS A 4 12.88 26.02 -18.05
CA LYS A 4 13.81 26.46 -19.11
C LYS A 4 13.67 25.64 -20.40
N ASN A 5 13.06 24.46 -20.34
CA ASN A 5 12.86 23.54 -21.47
C ASN A 5 11.48 23.72 -22.10
N ARG A 6 11.44 23.86 -23.44
CA ARG A 6 10.21 24.07 -24.23
C ARG A 6 9.25 22.88 -24.14
N ASN A 7 9.77 21.66 -24.09
CA ASN A 7 8.97 20.43 -23.99
C ASN A 7 8.30 20.29 -22.62
N ASP A 8 9.02 20.65 -21.55
CA ASP A 8 8.50 20.62 -20.18
C ASP A 8 7.42 21.69 -19.98
N LEU A 9 7.60 22.87 -20.58
CA LEU A 9 6.60 23.94 -20.56
C LEU A 9 5.31 23.51 -21.27
N GLN A 10 5.41 22.82 -22.40
CA GLN A 10 4.26 22.32 -23.13
C GLN A 10 3.52 21.21 -22.37
N ALA A 11 4.25 20.30 -21.72
CA ALA A 11 3.68 19.27 -20.86
C ALA A 11 2.96 19.88 -19.64
N MET A 12 3.53 20.91 -19.01
CA MET A 12 2.91 21.58 -17.87
C MET A 12 1.69 22.41 -18.28
N LYS A 13 1.71 23.08 -19.43
CA LYS A 13 0.52 23.75 -19.99
C LYS A 13 -0.63 22.77 -20.24
N LEU A 14 -0.34 21.62 -20.86
CA LEU A 14 -1.35 20.57 -21.07
C LEU A 14 -1.89 20.03 -19.74
N PHE A 15 -1.02 19.92 -18.73
CA PHE A 15 -1.41 19.46 -17.41
C PHE A 15 -2.35 20.45 -16.72
N LEU A 16 -1.98 21.74 -16.64
CA LEU A 16 -2.81 22.78 -16.02
C LEU A 16 -4.18 22.91 -16.73
N ALA A 17 -4.19 22.82 -18.07
CA ALA A 17 -5.41 22.91 -18.89
C ALA A 17 -6.39 21.76 -18.67
N ASN A 18 -5.90 20.52 -18.50
CA ASN A 18 -6.75 19.34 -18.37
C ASN A 18 -7.05 18.94 -16.91
N PHE A 19 -6.24 19.40 -15.96
CA PHE A 19 -6.31 18.94 -14.56
C PHE A 19 -6.77 20.01 -13.57
N LEU A 20 -6.42 21.29 -13.75
CA LEU A 20 -6.79 22.36 -12.81
C LEU A 20 -7.98 23.19 -13.28
N LEU A 21 -8.10 23.45 -14.59
CA LEU A 21 -9.17 24.28 -15.14
C LEU A 21 -10.59 23.71 -14.96
N PRO A 22 -10.82 22.38 -14.97
CA PRO A 22 -12.14 21.83 -14.62
C PRO A 22 -12.47 21.95 -13.13
N ALA A 23 -11.47 22.18 -12.26
CA ALA A 23 -11.67 22.30 -10.81
C ALA A 23 -12.01 23.73 -10.37
N THR A 24 -11.77 24.75 -11.20
CA THR A 24 -12.05 26.17 -10.89
C THR A 24 -13.33 26.70 -11.54
N LEU A 25 -13.89 25.99 -12.52
CA LEU A 25 -15.17 26.32 -13.13
C LEU A 25 -16.19 25.31 -12.63
N GLY A 26 -16.88 25.65 -11.53
CA GLY A 26 -18.05 24.92 -11.08
C GLY A 26 -19.13 24.92 -12.17
N PHE A 27 -19.07 23.94 -13.07
CA PHE A 27 -20.17 23.66 -13.99
C PHE A 27 -21.17 22.76 -13.29
N ASN A 28 -22.08 23.40 -12.57
CA ASN A 28 -23.42 22.87 -12.38
C ASN A 28 -24.09 22.76 -13.75
N ASN A 29 -24.65 21.58 -14.04
CA ASN A 29 -25.72 21.28 -15.01
C ASN A 29 -25.79 22.13 -16.29
N VAL A 30 -25.32 21.55 -17.41
CA VAL A 30 -26.05 21.61 -18.68
C VAL A 30 -25.98 20.23 -19.34
N PHE A 31 -26.88 19.33 -18.93
CA PHE A 31 -27.31 18.27 -19.85
C PHE A 31 -28.20 18.94 -20.90
N SER A 32 -27.67 19.11 -22.11
CA SER A 32 -28.49 19.42 -23.28
C SER A 32 -29.09 18.12 -23.82
N PRO A 33 -30.39 18.11 -24.23
CA PRO A 33 -31.13 16.91 -24.57
C PRO A 33 -30.75 16.42 -25.97
N ALA A 34 -29.79 15.51 -26.04
CA ALA A 34 -29.45 14.79 -27.27
C ALA A 34 -29.01 13.36 -26.94
N MET A 35 -29.89 12.61 -26.26
CA MET A 35 -29.76 11.15 -26.14
C MET A 35 -31.12 10.46 -25.96
N ASP A 36 -32.14 11.00 -26.64
CA ASP A 36 -33.51 10.47 -26.66
C ASP A 36 -33.86 9.79 -28.00
N SER A 37 -32.87 9.24 -28.69
CA SER A 37 -33.09 8.57 -29.97
C SER A 37 -32.21 7.33 -30.20
N VAL A 38 -32.01 6.50 -29.18
CA VAL A 38 -31.60 5.09 -29.37
C VAL A 38 -32.27 4.17 -28.33
N VAL A 39 -33.56 4.42 -28.05
CA VAL A 39 -34.44 3.47 -27.35
C VAL A 39 -35.72 3.36 -28.18
N ARG A 40 -35.64 2.65 -29.31
CA ARG A 40 -36.77 2.07 -30.05
C ARG A 40 -36.20 1.22 -31.19
N GLN A 41 -36.67 -0.03 -31.27
CA GLN A 41 -36.20 -1.14 -32.12
C GLN A 41 -34.92 -1.77 -31.54
N THR A 42 -34.99 -2.95 -30.91
CA THR A 42 -35.35 -4.21 -31.57
C THR A 42 -36.13 -5.13 -30.63
N ARG A 43 -37.22 -5.67 -31.16
CA ARG A 43 -38.10 -6.66 -30.50
C ARG A 43 -37.38 -7.99 -30.28
N TYR A 44 -37.76 -8.63 -29.17
CA TYR A 44 -37.74 -10.07 -28.90
C TYR A 44 -37.67 -10.96 -30.15
N ARG A 45 -36.68 -11.86 -30.16
CA ARG A 45 -36.84 -13.19 -30.77
C ARG A 45 -36.10 -14.22 -29.94
N THR A 46 -36.88 -14.96 -29.17
CA THR A 46 -36.52 -16.17 -28.44
C THR A 46 -36.13 -17.25 -29.46
N SER A 47 -34.95 -17.84 -29.31
CA SER A 47 -34.64 -19.16 -29.86
C SER A 47 -33.77 -19.91 -28.87
N VAL A 48 -34.41 -20.80 -28.13
CA VAL A 48 -33.78 -21.83 -27.32
C VAL A 48 -33.12 -22.81 -28.28
N GLN A 49 -31.79 -22.91 -28.25
CA GLN A 49 -31.07 -24.08 -28.76
C GLN A 49 -30.43 -24.79 -27.58
N ALA A 50 -30.89 -26.02 -27.38
CA ALA A 50 -30.40 -26.94 -26.36
C ALA A 50 -28.93 -27.26 -26.61
N VAL A 51 -28.09 -27.05 -25.61
CA VAL A 51 -26.71 -27.56 -25.59
C VAL A 51 -26.73 -28.89 -24.84
N THR A 52 -26.49 -29.96 -25.57
CA THR A 52 -26.36 -31.34 -25.09
C THR A 52 -25.14 -31.45 -24.15
N PRO A 53 -25.26 -32.14 -23.00
CA PRO A 53 -24.12 -32.30 -22.09
C PRO A 53 -23.15 -33.34 -22.65
N ILE A 54 -21.90 -32.94 -22.90
CA ILE A 54 -20.82 -33.87 -23.20
C ILE A 54 -20.46 -34.60 -21.91
N ARG A 55 -20.86 -35.87 -21.86
CA ARG A 55 -20.52 -36.85 -20.83
C ARG A 55 -19.11 -37.37 -21.12
N ALA A 56 -18.09 -36.83 -20.46
CA ALA A 56 -16.78 -37.45 -20.42
C ALA A 56 -16.77 -38.53 -19.33
N SER A 57 -16.46 -39.75 -19.72
CA SER A 57 -16.42 -40.96 -18.91
C SER A 57 -15.36 -40.88 -17.80
N ILE A 58 -15.78 -41.11 -16.56
CA ILE A 58 -14.88 -41.41 -15.44
C ILE A 58 -14.66 -42.93 -15.44
N ALA A 59 -13.40 -43.36 -15.60
CA ALA A 59 -12.95 -44.68 -15.20
C ALA A 59 -12.07 -44.52 -13.93
N PRO A 60 -12.07 -45.49 -12.98
CA PRO A 60 -11.53 -45.30 -11.63
C PRO A 60 -10.09 -45.82 -11.44
N ASN A 61 -9.47 -45.31 -10.38
CA ASN A 61 -8.14 -45.61 -9.79
C ASN A 61 -6.96 -44.83 -10.42
N GLU A 62 -6.05 -44.20 -9.67
CA GLU A 62 -5.43 -44.63 -8.41
C GLU A 62 -5.21 -43.48 -7.40
N VAL A 63 -5.38 -43.83 -6.13
CA VAL A 63 -4.98 -43.03 -4.96
C VAL A 63 -3.48 -43.23 -4.73
N ALA A 64 -2.65 -42.23 -5.03
CA ALA A 64 -1.34 -42.04 -4.38
C ALA A 64 -0.70 -40.70 -4.81
N GLY A 65 -0.50 -39.79 -3.86
CA GLY A 65 0.31 -38.60 -4.09
C GLY A 65 0.06 -37.50 -3.07
N LYS A 66 0.61 -37.66 -1.85
CA LYS A 66 0.77 -36.55 -0.90
C LYS A 66 1.54 -35.44 -1.63
N SER A 67 0.90 -34.29 -1.90
CA SER A 67 1.62 -33.11 -2.38
C SER A 67 2.61 -32.70 -1.29
N LYS A 68 3.90 -32.82 -1.61
CA LYS A 68 4.97 -32.26 -0.78
C LYS A 68 4.71 -30.76 -0.68
N LEU A 69 4.59 -30.24 0.54
CA LEU A 69 4.88 -28.83 0.76
C LEU A 69 6.30 -28.61 0.25
N ASP A 70 6.45 -27.83 -0.82
CA ASP A 70 7.76 -27.40 -1.30
C ASP A 70 8.35 -26.42 -0.26
N ILE A 71 9.04 -27.01 0.72
CA ILE A 71 9.87 -26.29 1.67
C ILE A 71 11.11 -25.85 0.87
N PRO A 72 11.40 -24.53 0.74
CA PRO A 72 12.61 -24.10 0.07
C PRO A 72 13.84 -24.73 0.75
N PRO A 73 14.89 -25.09 0.01
CA PRO A 73 16.05 -25.77 0.58
C PRO A 73 16.79 -24.83 1.54
N VAL A 74 16.43 -24.85 2.82
CA VAL A 74 17.19 -24.22 3.90
C VAL A 74 18.32 -25.18 4.30
N LEU A 75 19.29 -25.36 3.40
CA LEU A 75 20.55 -26.05 3.68
C LEU A 75 21.63 -24.99 3.95
N GLY A 76 21.73 -24.62 5.22
CA GLY A 76 22.72 -23.70 5.75
C GLY A 76 22.07 -22.74 6.72
N GLY A 77 22.25 -22.99 8.03
CA GLY A 77 21.77 -22.10 9.09
C GLY A 77 22.01 -20.64 8.73
N LEU A 78 20.98 -19.82 8.91
CA LEU A 78 20.93 -18.40 8.60
C LEU A 78 22.30 -17.70 8.78
N LYS A 79 23.01 -17.41 7.68
CA LYS A 79 24.25 -16.61 7.69
C LYS A 79 23.98 -15.11 7.91
N ALA A 80 22.79 -14.73 8.39
CA ALA A 80 22.50 -13.36 8.79
C ALA A 80 23.35 -12.94 10.01
N GLY A 81 23.93 -13.88 10.77
CA GLY A 81 24.75 -13.55 11.95
C GLY A 81 23.94 -12.75 12.96
N PHE A 82 24.48 -11.66 13.49
CA PHE A 82 23.79 -10.77 14.44
C PHE A 82 22.97 -9.64 13.77
N LYS A 83 22.81 -9.64 12.44
CA LYS A 83 22.07 -8.59 11.73
C LYS A 83 20.57 -8.63 12.04
N LYS A 84 19.94 -7.47 12.18
CA LYS A 84 18.49 -7.31 12.30
C LYS A 84 17.79 -7.89 11.06
N LEU A 85 16.78 -8.73 11.28
CA LEU A 85 15.95 -9.29 10.21
C LEU A 85 14.87 -8.28 9.83
N CYS A 86 14.85 -7.90 8.55
CA CYS A 86 13.88 -6.93 8.02
C CYS A 86 13.09 -7.51 6.86
N VAL A 87 11.78 -7.65 7.02
CA VAL A 87 10.87 -7.99 5.91
C VAL A 87 10.46 -6.71 5.19
N VAL A 88 10.61 -6.69 3.87
CA VAL A 88 10.11 -5.60 3.01
C VAL A 88 9.15 -6.19 1.98
N THR A 89 7.86 -5.87 2.09
CA THR A 89 6.86 -6.31 1.10
C THR A 89 6.97 -5.48 -0.19
N GLY A 90 6.84 -6.12 -1.34
CA GLY A 90 6.89 -5.43 -2.64
C GLY A 90 8.29 -4.91 -3.00
N ALA A 91 9.34 -5.62 -2.58
CA ALA A 91 10.74 -5.23 -2.79
C ALA A 91 11.22 -5.26 -4.26
N SER A 92 10.42 -5.74 -5.22
CA SER A 92 10.83 -5.91 -6.62
C SER A 92 10.62 -4.68 -7.51
N SER A 93 10.17 -3.53 -6.97
CA SER A 93 10.06 -2.29 -7.74
C SER A 93 9.93 -1.05 -6.87
N GLY A 94 10.24 0.12 -7.45
CA GLY A 94 9.94 1.43 -6.86
C GLY A 94 10.51 1.60 -5.46
N LEU A 95 9.68 2.09 -4.54
CA LEU A 95 10.04 2.35 -3.15
C LEU A 95 10.63 1.13 -2.44
N GLY A 96 10.01 -0.04 -2.59
CA GLY A 96 10.48 -1.27 -1.93
C GLY A 96 11.85 -1.73 -2.42
N ARG A 97 12.13 -1.59 -3.73
CA ARG A 97 13.43 -1.91 -4.34
C ARG A 97 14.54 -1.06 -3.76
N GLU A 98 14.34 0.26 -3.73
CA GLU A 98 15.33 1.20 -3.22
C GLU A 98 15.51 1.08 -1.71
N THR A 99 14.44 0.78 -0.97
CA THR A 99 14.51 0.51 0.47
C THR A 99 15.32 -0.75 0.76
N ALA A 100 15.08 -1.84 0.03
CA ALA A 100 15.85 -3.07 0.18
C ALA A 100 17.34 -2.83 -0.10
N LYS A 101 17.66 -2.09 -1.17
CA LYS A 101 19.03 -1.68 -1.48
C LYS A 101 19.67 -0.90 -0.33
N ALA A 102 19.06 0.21 0.09
CA ALA A 102 19.57 1.07 1.15
C ALA A 102 19.77 0.34 2.49
N LEU A 103 18.87 -0.59 2.82
CA LEU A 103 19.02 -1.42 4.03
C LEU A 103 20.17 -2.44 3.90
N THR A 104 20.36 -3.06 2.74
CA THR A 104 21.48 -4.00 2.54
C THR A 104 22.85 -3.32 2.48
N GLU A 105 22.91 -2.03 2.13
CA GLU A 105 24.15 -1.26 2.20
C GLU A 105 24.59 -1.02 3.65
N LYS A 106 23.66 -1.03 4.61
CA LYS A 106 23.97 -1.00 6.05
C LYS A 106 24.50 -2.36 6.52
N ASP A 107 25.42 -2.37 7.49
CA ASP A 107 25.99 -3.62 8.01
C ASP A 107 25.09 -4.39 8.97
N GLY A 108 24.12 -3.68 9.56
CA GLY A 108 23.23 -4.21 10.58
C GLY A 108 22.00 -4.97 10.09
N TYR A 109 21.75 -5.12 8.78
CA TYR A 109 20.50 -5.69 8.26
C TYR A 109 20.67 -6.91 7.37
N PHE A 110 19.71 -7.83 7.51
CA PHE A 110 19.45 -8.89 6.55
C PHE A 110 18.00 -8.76 6.07
N VAL A 111 17.83 -8.52 4.76
CA VAL A 111 16.54 -8.15 4.17
C VAL A 111 15.84 -9.37 3.57
N ILE A 112 14.63 -9.64 4.02
CA ILE A 112 13.72 -10.59 3.38
C ILE A 112 12.90 -9.80 2.35
N CYS A 113 13.25 -9.97 1.09
CA CYS A 113 12.52 -9.43 -0.05
C CYS A 113 11.24 -10.26 -0.27
N ALA A 114 10.13 -9.81 0.30
CA ALA A 114 8.83 -10.49 0.22
C ALA A 114 8.07 -10.00 -1.03
N VAL A 115 7.92 -10.87 -2.02
CA VAL A 115 7.44 -10.49 -3.37
C VAL A 115 6.57 -11.57 -4.00
N ARG A 116 5.60 -11.17 -4.84
CA ARG A 116 4.76 -12.13 -5.58
C ARG A 116 5.49 -12.88 -6.69
N ASP A 117 6.49 -12.23 -7.29
CA ASP A 117 7.23 -12.75 -8.45
C ASP A 117 8.71 -12.89 -8.07
N VAL A 118 9.07 -14.12 -7.68
CA VAL A 118 10.41 -14.48 -7.20
C VAL A 118 11.46 -14.34 -8.31
N GLU A 119 11.13 -14.74 -9.54
CA GLU A 119 12.07 -14.67 -10.67
C GLU A 119 12.38 -13.22 -11.05
N LYS A 120 11.36 -12.36 -11.10
CA LYS A 120 11.57 -10.93 -11.25
C LYS A 120 12.44 -10.36 -10.13
N MET A 121 12.22 -10.77 -8.88
CA MET A 121 13.04 -10.28 -7.77
C MET A 121 14.49 -10.74 -7.88
N LYS A 122 14.78 -11.96 -8.35
CA LYS A 122 16.16 -12.42 -8.61
C LYS A 122 16.86 -11.54 -9.64
N GLN A 123 16.17 -11.19 -10.73
CA GLN A 123 16.70 -10.27 -11.75
C GLN A 123 16.98 -8.88 -11.17
N VAL A 124 16.02 -8.33 -10.41
CA VAL A 124 16.17 -7.02 -9.76
C VAL A 124 17.32 -7.03 -8.74
N ALA A 125 17.47 -8.08 -7.95
CA ALA A 125 18.56 -8.22 -6.98
C ALA A 125 19.93 -8.22 -7.64
N ALA A 126 20.07 -8.92 -8.78
CA ALA A 126 21.29 -8.89 -9.58
C ALA A 126 21.55 -7.51 -10.21
N GLU A 127 20.51 -6.87 -10.76
CA GLU A 127 20.60 -5.56 -11.40
C GLU A 127 21.06 -4.46 -10.43
N ILE A 128 20.55 -4.45 -9.20
CA ILE A 128 20.92 -3.44 -8.19
C ILE A 128 22.07 -3.87 -7.27
N GLY A 129 22.63 -5.06 -7.49
CA GLY A 129 23.77 -5.57 -6.74
C GLY A 129 23.48 -5.86 -5.26
N LEU A 130 22.31 -6.41 -4.92
CA LEU A 130 22.04 -6.81 -3.53
C LEU A 130 23.04 -7.88 -3.06
N PRO A 131 23.77 -7.67 -1.95
CA PRO A 131 24.76 -8.64 -1.47
C PRO A 131 24.08 -9.98 -1.12
N PRO A 132 24.48 -11.12 -1.72
CA PRO A 132 23.84 -12.42 -1.48
C PRO A 132 23.82 -12.89 -0.02
N ASN A 133 24.71 -12.35 0.81
CA ASN A 133 24.80 -12.63 2.25
C ASN A 133 24.01 -11.65 3.13
N LYS A 134 23.29 -10.69 2.53
CA LYS A 134 22.46 -9.69 3.23
C LYS A 134 21.00 -9.71 2.79
N HIS A 135 20.58 -10.63 1.91
CA HIS A 135 19.18 -10.76 1.54
C HIS A 135 18.75 -12.21 1.30
N ALA A 136 17.44 -12.44 1.39
CA ALA A 136 16.77 -13.62 0.89
C ALA A 136 15.48 -13.22 0.19
N ILE A 137 15.00 -14.04 -0.74
CA ILE A 137 13.76 -13.80 -1.49
C ILE A 137 12.75 -14.84 -1.04
N LEU A 138 11.58 -14.39 -0.59
CA LEU A 138 10.46 -15.26 -0.22
C LEU A 138 9.20 -14.81 -0.96
N GLU A 139 8.43 -15.79 -1.41
CA GLU A 139 7.16 -15.56 -2.10
C GLU A 139 6.11 -15.00 -1.15
N LEU A 140 5.46 -13.91 -1.54
CA LEU A 140 4.32 -13.31 -0.86
C LEU A 140 3.38 -12.66 -1.88
N GLU A 141 2.20 -13.23 -2.06
CA GLU A 141 1.09 -12.59 -2.78
C GLU A 141 0.07 -12.08 -1.75
N LEU A 142 -0.11 -10.77 -1.69
CA LEU A 142 -0.97 -10.12 -0.70
C LEU A 142 -2.46 -10.17 -1.09
N SER A 143 -2.78 -10.45 -2.36
CA SER A 143 -4.15 -10.71 -2.81
C SER A 143 -4.65 -12.13 -2.48
N SER A 144 -3.90 -12.91 -1.70
CA SER A 144 -4.28 -14.24 -1.26
C SER A 144 -3.95 -14.42 0.22
N LEU A 145 -4.96 -14.47 1.08
CA LEU A 145 -4.75 -14.65 2.52
C LEU A 145 -4.07 -15.99 2.84
N ALA A 146 -4.28 -17.01 2.00
CA ALA A 146 -3.57 -18.28 2.06
C ALA A 146 -2.06 -18.10 1.78
N SER A 147 -1.71 -17.29 0.78
CA SER A 147 -0.31 -16.95 0.47
C SER A 147 0.36 -16.18 1.62
N VAL A 148 -0.35 -15.24 2.27
CA VAL A 148 0.15 -14.55 3.48
C VAL A 148 0.50 -15.54 4.60
N ARG A 149 -0.39 -16.51 4.88
CA ARG A 149 -0.14 -17.55 5.89
C ARG A 149 1.04 -18.44 5.51
N LYS A 150 1.15 -18.84 4.24
CA LYS A 150 2.28 -19.62 3.70
C LYS A 150 3.59 -18.86 3.81
N PHE A 151 3.62 -17.57 3.50
CA PHE A 151 4.79 -16.71 3.69
C PHE A 151 5.25 -16.70 5.14
N VAL A 152 4.34 -16.49 6.10
CA VAL A 152 4.70 -16.48 7.53
C VAL A 152 5.24 -17.83 7.99
N PHE A 153 4.64 -18.94 7.54
CA PHE A 153 5.15 -20.28 7.80
C PHE A 153 6.58 -20.46 7.27
N ASN A 154 6.82 -20.10 6.00
CA ASN A 154 8.13 -20.18 5.37
C ASN A 154 9.16 -19.26 6.02
N LEU A 155 8.76 -18.05 6.44
CA LEU A 155 9.62 -17.10 7.14
C LEU A 155 10.03 -17.64 8.51
N LYS A 156 9.09 -18.22 9.27
CA LYS A 156 9.37 -18.87 10.56
C LYS A 156 10.35 -20.03 10.40
N ALA A 157 10.18 -20.87 9.36
CA ALA A 157 11.13 -21.91 9.03
C ALA A 157 12.52 -21.34 8.67
N PHE A 158 12.56 -20.29 7.84
CA PHE A 158 13.80 -19.64 7.39
C PHE A 158 14.61 -19.04 8.55
N LYS A 159 13.96 -18.32 9.48
CA LYS A 159 14.64 -17.62 10.58
C LYS A 159 14.85 -18.47 11.84
N SER A 160 14.26 -19.66 11.89
CA SER A 160 14.23 -20.51 13.10
C SER A 160 13.69 -19.72 14.32
N ASN A 161 14.38 -19.79 15.46
CA ASN A 161 13.96 -19.13 16.72
C ASN A 161 14.32 -17.64 16.80
N ARG A 162 14.95 -17.06 15.77
CA ARG A 162 15.28 -15.63 15.80
C ARG A 162 14.02 -14.78 15.64
N PRO A 163 13.82 -13.75 16.46
CA PRO A 163 12.67 -12.87 16.31
C PRO A 163 12.82 -11.98 15.08
N LEU A 164 11.70 -11.48 14.54
CA LEU A 164 11.70 -10.49 13.47
C LEU A 164 11.89 -9.08 14.04
N ASP A 165 12.91 -8.36 13.57
CA ASP A 165 13.23 -7.03 14.10
C ASP A 165 12.46 -5.90 13.39
N ARG A 166 12.19 -6.05 12.09
CA ARG A 166 11.56 -5.02 11.27
C ARG A 166 10.55 -5.63 10.31
N LEU A 167 9.34 -5.06 10.25
CA LEU A 167 8.34 -5.35 9.23
C LEU A 167 7.99 -4.06 8.47
N VAL A 168 8.21 -4.05 7.16
CA VAL A 168 7.90 -2.93 6.28
C VAL A 168 6.80 -3.34 5.31
N CYS A 169 5.57 -2.92 5.61
CA CYS A 169 4.39 -3.09 4.76
C CYS A 169 4.35 -2.00 3.69
N ASN A 170 5.11 -2.21 2.62
CA ASN A 170 5.31 -1.25 1.53
C ASN A 170 4.46 -1.54 0.28
N ALA A 171 4.22 -2.82 -0.03
CA ALA A 171 3.56 -3.22 -1.27
C ALA A 171 2.22 -2.49 -1.48
N ALA A 172 1.95 -2.09 -2.72
CA ALA A 172 0.66 -1.52 -3.05
C ALA A 172 0.33 -1.72 -4.53
N VAL A 173 -0.97 -1.77 -4.82
CA VAL A 173 -1.54 -1.64 -6.15
C VAL A 173 -2.37 -0.36 -6.22
N TYR A 174 -2.40 0.26 -7.40
CA TYR A 174 -3.20 1.44 -7.70
C TYR A 174 -3.77 1.26 -9.10
N LEU A 175 -5.08 1.06 -9.19
CA LEU A 175 -5.79 0.70 -10.42
C LEU A 175 -6.83 1.78 -10.78
N PRO A 176 -6.40 3.03 -11.07
CA PRO A 176 -7.32 4.15 -11.25
C PRO A 176 -8.11 4.13 -12.56
N LYS A 177 -7.71 3.27 -13.51
CA LYS A 177 -8.33 3.18 -14.83
C LYS A 177 -9.33 2.06 -14.96
N ASP A 178 -9.36 1.15 -14.01
CA ASP A 178 -10.26 0.01 -14.06
C ASP A 178 -11.70 0.52 -14.02
N PRO A 179 -12.51 0.24 -15.06
CA PRO A 179 -13.89 0.69 -15.11
C PRO A 179 -14.78 -0.11 -14.14
N GLU A 180 -14.37 -1.34 -13.84
CA GLU A 180 -15.04 -2.30 -12.98
C GLU A 180 -14.04 -2.85 -11.94
N PRO A 181 -14.49 -3.25 -10.76
CA PRO A 181 -13.63 -3.80 -9.73
C PRO A 181 -13.02 -5.13 -10.16
N SER A 182 -11.72 -5.30 -9.88
CA SER A 182 -11.06 -6.60 -9.89
C SER A 182 -11.05 -7.19 -8.48
N TYR A 183 -11.04 -8.52 -8.38
CA TYR A 183 -11.16 -9.23 -7.11
C TYR A 183 -9.96 -10.14 -6.84
N SER A 184 -9.60 -10.24 -5.57
CA SER A 184 -8.62 -11.16 -5.03
C SER A 184 -9.13 -12.61 -5.04
N GLU A 185 -8.26 -13.58 -4.75
CA GLU A 185 -8.69 -15.00 -4.65
C GLU A 185 -9.74 -15.19 -3.55
N ASP A 186 -9.64 -14.40 -2.48
CA ASP A 186 -10.57 -14.37 -1.36
C ASP A 186 -11.86 -13.56 -1.65
N GLY A 187 -12.00 -13.00 -2.85
CA GLY A 187 -13.21 -12.28 -3.28
C GLY A 187 -13.30 -10.82 -2.84
N TYR A 188 -12.19 -10.20 -2.43
CA TYR A 188 -12.13 -8.79 -2.02
C TYR A 188 -11.68 -7.88 -3.15
N GLU A 189 -12.11 -6.61 -3.16
CA GLU A 189 -11.60 -5.63 -4.13
C GLU A 189 -10.07 -5.55 -4.07
N MET A 190 -9.42 -5.55 -5.23
CA MET A 190 -7.99 -5.78 -5.36
C MET A 190 -7.12 -4.78 -4.59
N SER A 191 -7.46 -3.48 -4.59
CA SER A 191 -6.72 -2.45 -3.85
C SER A 191 -6.83 -2.66 -2.34
N MET A 192 -8.02 -2.94 -1.83
CA MET A 192 -8.26 -3.26 -0.42
C MET A 192 -7.58 -4.57 0.00
N ALA A 193 -7.68 -5.61 -0.84
CA ALA A 193 -7.07 -6.90 -0.59
C ALA A 193 -5.54 -6.77 -0.42
N VAL A 194 -4.86 -6.15 -1.39
CA VAL A 194 -3.39 -6.06 -1.38
C VAL A 194 -2.89 -5.02 -0.39
N ASN A 195 -3.45 -3.81 -0.41
CA ASN A 195 -2.85 -2.69 0.31
C ASN A 195 -3.11 -2.77 1.82
N HIS A 196 -4.30 -3.27 2.21
CA HIS A 196 -4.80 -3.30 3.58
C HIS A 196 -4.95 -4.72 4.12
N LEU A 197 -5.91 -5.53 3.64
CA LEU A 197 -6.27 -6.81 4.28
C LEU A 197 -5.11 -7.82 4.34
N GLY A 198 -4.35 -7.97 3.25
CA GLY A 198 -3.17 -8.84 3.21
C GLY A 198 -2.09 -8.38 4.20
N HIS A 199 -1.87 -7.06 4.32
CA HIS A 199 -0.94 -6.52 5.31
C HIS A 199 -1.47 -6.60 6.74
N PHE A 200 -2.76 -6.40 6.96
CA PHE A 200 -3.41 -6.52 8.25
C PHE A 200 -3.22 -7.94 8.81
N LEU A 201 -3.49 -8.95 7.99
CA LEU A 201 -3.22 -10.34 8.34
C LEU A 201 -1.72 -10.61 8.57
N LEU A 202 -0.85 -10.05 7.72
CA LEU A 202 0.61 -10.20 7.89
C LEU A 202 1.10 -9.61 9.22
N CYS A 203 0.61 -8.44 9.59
CA CYS A 203 0.93 -7.77 10.86
C CYS A 203 0.44 -8.62 12.05
N ASN A 204 -0.79 -9.11 12.00
CA ASN A 204 -1.37 -10.00 12.99
C ASN A 204 -0.49 -11.25 13.23
N LEU A 205 -0.17 -11.97 12.17
CA LEU A 205 0.56 -13.24 12.25
C LEU A 205 2.03 -13.11 12.70
N LEU A 206 2.60 -11.91 12.59
CA LEU A 206 3.99 -11.60 12.96
C LEU A 206 4.11 -10.84 14.29
N LEU A 207 3.01 -10.36 14.87
CA LEU A 207 3.01 -9.53 16.07
C LEU A 207 3.74 -10.21 17.25
N GLU A 208 3.34 -11.44 17.61
CA GLU A 208 3.97 -12.19 18.70
C GLU A 208 5.45 -12.51 18.46
N ASP A 209 5.84 -12.68 17.18
CA ASP A 209 7.21 -12.96 16.83
C ASP A 209 8.09 -11.70 16.98
N MET A 210 7.56 -10.56 16.56
CA MET A 210 8.20 -9.26 16.71
C MET A 210 8.31 -8.82 18.18
N ALA A 211 7.32 -9.17 19.02
CA ALA A 211 7.35 -8.86 20.46
C ALA A 211 8.52 -9.51 21.20
N LYS A 212 9.20 -10.49 20.59
CA LYS A 212 10.41 -11.14 21.13
C LYS A 212 11.70 -10.39 20.76
N ALA A 213 11.66 -9.48 19.79
CA ALA A 213 12.81 -8.66 19.42
C ALA A 213 12.96 -7.44 20.33
N LYS A 214 14.20 -6.97 20.51
CA LYS A 214 14.46 -5.68 21.17
C LYS A 214 14.34 -4.57 20.12
N ASP A 215 13.62 -3.49 20.44
CA ASP A 215 13.40 -2.36 19.52
C ASP A 215 12.77 -2.83 18.18
N ALA A 216 11.76 -3.70 18.23
CA ALA A 216 11.08 -4.14 17.02
C ALA A 216 10.28 -2.96 16.41
N ARG A 217 10.26 -2.84 15.07
CA ARG A 217 9.50 -1.79 14.39
C ARG A 217 8.62 -2.34 13.28
N MET A 218 7.35 -1.97 13.31
CA MET A 218 6.37 -2.29 12.27
C MET A 218 5.94 -0.99 11.58
N ILE A 219 6.30 -0.88 10.30
CA ILE A 219 6.14 0.32 9.49
C ILE A 219 5.17 0.04 8.36
N ILE A 220 4.09 0.82 8.26
CA ILE A 220 3.11 0.70 7.18
C ILE A 220 3.17 1.94 6.29
N VAL A 221 3.40 1.74 4.98
CA VAL A 221 3.45 2.85 4.02
C VAL A 221 2.03 3.39 3.78
N GLY A 222 1.81 4.60 4.28
CA GLY A 222 0.58 5.37 4.12
C GLY A 222 0.56 6.12 2.79
N SER A 223 -0.20 7.21 2.76
CA SER A 223 -0.20 8.14 1.62
C SER A 223 -0.74 9.50 2.04
N ILE A 224 -0.16 10.56 1.48
CA ILE A 224 -0.74 11.91 1.52
C ILE A 224 -2.21 11.90 1.05
N THR A 225 -2.56 11.07 0.07
CA THR A 225 -3.92 11.01 -0.49
C THR A 225 -4.93 10.31 0.40
N GLY A 226 -4.49 9.52 1.39
CA GLY A 226 -5.33 8.96 2.45
C GLY A 226 -5.51 9.94 3.61
N ASN A 227 -4.79 11.06 3.61
CA ASN A 227 -4.85 12.03 4.67
C ASN A 227 -5.51 13.33 4.17
N SER A 228 -6.80 13.50 4.48
CA SER A 228 -7.63 14.61 3.97
C SER A 228 -7.15 16.01 4.42
N ASN A 229 -6.31 16.10 5.46
CA ASN A 229 -5.73 17.37 5.93
C ASN A 229 -4.56 17.87 5.04
N THR A 230 -4.20 17.14 4.00
CA THR A 230 -3.11 17.48 3.08
C THR A 230 -3.63 17.97 1.73
N VAL A 231 -2.80 18.67 0.95
CA VAL A 231 -3.15 19.09 -0.42
C VAL A 231 -3.59 17.90 -1.29
N GLY A 232 -2.87 16.77 -1.20
CA GLY A 232 -3.16 15.57 -2.00
C GLY A 232 -4.41 14.80 -1.59
N GLY A 233 -4.78 14.83 -0.30
CA GLY A 233 -6.00 14.19 0.20
C GLY A 233 -7.24 15.09 0.16
N GLY A 234 -7.07 16.39 0.44
CA GLY A 234 -8.15 17.36 0.55
C GLY A 234 -8.52 18.06 -0.76
N LEU A 235 -7.60 18.27 -1.70
CA LEU A 235 -7.88 19.05 -2.92
C LEU A 235 -7.95 18.21 -4.20
N VAL A 236 -7.50 16.95 -4.17
CA VAL A 236 -7.50 16.08 -5.35
C VAL A 236 -8.63 15.07 -5.27
N TYR A 237 -9.66 15.23 -6.10
CA TYR A 237 -10.77 14.28 -6.22
C TYR A 237 -10.36 12.98 -6.96
N PRO A 238 -10.98 11.83 -6.63
CA PRO A 238 -11.92 11.62 -5.51
C PRO A 238 -11.21 11.71 -4.15
N ARG A 239 -11.92 12.10 -3.09
CA ARG A 239 -11.36 12.11 -1.72
C ARG A 239 -11.50 10.72 -1.09
N ALA A 240 -10.59 10.40 -0.17
CA ALA A 240 -10.72 9.21 0.66
C ALA A 240 -11.90 9.40 1.62
N ASP A 241 -12.77 8.40 1.71
CA ASP A 241 -13.88 8.37 2.65
C ASP A 241 -14.30 6.92 2.88
N VAL A 242 -14.03 6.41 4.08
CA VAL A 242 -14.39 5.04 4.46
C VAL A 242 -15.84 4.91 4.94
N GLY A 243 -16.60 6.02 5.00
CA GLY A 243 -17.97 6.00 5.53
C GLY A 243 -18.01 5.42 6.93
N GLU A 244 -18.97 4.53 7.18
CA GLU A 244 -19.06 3.70 8.39
C GLU A 244 -18.75 2.23 8.07
N PHE A 245 -17.93 1.97 7.04
CA PHE A 245 -17.55 0.64 6.57
C PHE A 245 -18.72 -0.22 6.07
N GLN A 246 -19.81 0.38 5.60
CA GLN A 246 -21.02 -0.32 5.16
C GLN A 246 -20.74 -1.38 4.09
N GLY A 247 -19.74 -1.16 3.23
CA GLY A 247 -19.35 -2.11 2.20
C GLY A 247 -18.73 -3.41 2.74
N TRP A 248 -18.32 -3.41 4.00
CA TRP A 248 -17.71 -4.55 4.71
C TRP A 248 -18.70 -5.26 5.65
N GLU A 249 -19.88 -4.68 5.90
CA GLU A 249 -20.87 -5.22 6.87
C GLU A 249 -21.70 -6.39 6.33
N THR A 250 -21.33 -7.01 5.21
CA THR A 250 -22.17 -8.03 4.59
C THR A 250 -22.08 -9.37 5.32
N ASP A 251 -23.24 -9.90 5.69
CA ASP A 251 -23.40 -11.25 6.24
C ASP A 251 -23.77 -12.20 5.10
N GLY A 252 -22.80 -12.99 4.62
CA GLY A 252 -23.09 -14.13 3.75
C GLY A 252 -23.12 -13.92 2.22
N GLY A 253 -22.48 -12.89 1.64
CA GLY A 253 -22.24 -12.93 0.18
C GLY A 253 -21.83 -11.62 -0.49
N LYS A 254 -20.63 -11.66 -1.10
CA LYS A 254 -19.92 -10.63 -1.89
C LYS A 254 -19.85 -9.23 -1.26
N MET A 255 -18.64 -8.88 -0.85
CA MET A 255 -18.25 -7.53 -0.43
C MET A 255 -18.63 -6.49 -1.50
N ILE A 256 -19.18 -5.35 -1.08
CA ILE A 256 -19.35 -4.20 -1.97
C ILE A 256 -17.94 -3.66 -2.27
N PRO A 257 -17.59 -3.37 -3.53
CA PRO A 257 -16.21 -3.04 -3.91
C PRO A 257 -15.60 -1.86 -3.14
N MET A 258 -16.43 -0.89 -2.77
CA MET A 258 -16.01 0.26 -1.98
C MET A 258 -16.37 0.05 -0.51
N VAL A 259 -15.45 0.43 0.38
CA VAL A 259 -15.60 0.28 1.83
C VAL A 259 -16.77 1.07 2.41
N ASP A 260 -17.08 2.24 1.85
CA ASP A 260 -18.22 3.07 2.25
C ASP A 260 -19.55 2.64 1.60
N GLY A 261 -19.55 1.56 0.83
CA GLY A 261 -20.73 1.04 0.12
C GLY A 261 -21.09 1.78 -1.17
N THR A 262 -20.27 2.73 -1.63
CA THR A 262 -20.53 3.49 -2.86
C THR A 262 -20.18 2.70 -4.14
N PRO A 263 -20.63 3.16 -5.33
CA PRO A 263 -20.20 2.56 -6.59
C PRO A 263 -18.68 2.60 -6.76
N PHE A 264 -18.12 1.57 -7.42
CA PHE A 264 -16.68 1.42 -7.57
C PHE A 264 -16.01 2.63 -8.23
N PHE A 265 -14.90 3.07 -7.62
CA PHE A 265 -13.99 4.02 -8.23
C PHE A 265 -12.55 3.67 -7.84
N GLY A 266 -11.78 3.12 -8.76
CA GLY A 266 -10.45 2.55 -8.45
C GLY A 266 -9.47 3.51 -7.79
N ALA A 267 -9.49 4.80 -8.15
CA ALA A 267 -8.62 5.77 -7.47
C ALA A 267 -9.07 6.09 -6.03
N LYS A 268 -10.36 5.98 -5.73
CA LYS A 268 -10.92 6.15 -4.39
C LYS A 268 -10.61 4.90 -3.56
N ALA A 269 -10.80 3.70 -4.11
CA ALA A 269 -10.48 2.43 -3.46
C ALA A 269 -9.03 2.39 -2.95
N TYR A 270 -8.08 2.85 -3.76
CA TYR A 270 -6.69 3.02 -3.32
C TYR A 270 -6.56 3.99 -2.14
N LYS A 271 -7.18 5.17 -2.21
CA LYS A 271 -7.08 6.18 -1.15
C LYS A 271 -7.68 5.67 0.15
N ASP A 272 -8.84 5.02 0.08
CA ASP A 272 -9.52 4.39 1.21
C ASP A 272 -8.64 3.30 1.83
N SER A 273 -7.99 2.45 1.01
CA SER A 273 -7.04 1.45 1.52
C SER A 273 -5.86 2.08 2.28
N LYS A 274 -5.42 3.27 1.87
CA LYS A 274 -4.35 4.00 2.57
C LYS A 274 -4.82 4.67 3.86
N VAL A 275 -6.10 5.05 3.96
CA VAL A 275 -6.72 5.45 5.24
C VAL A 275 -6.69 4.26 6.20
N CYS A 276 -7.15 3.08 5.76
CA CYS A 276 -7.18 1.87 6.60
C CYS A 276 -5.78 1.47 7.09
N ASN A 277 -4.74 1.62 6.26
CA ASN A 277 -3.35 1.42 6.68
C ASN A 277 -2.94 2.35 7.83
N MET A 278 -3.28 3.63 7.76
CA MET A 278 -2.95 4.61 8.80
C MET A 278 -3.77 4.39 10.07
N MET A 279 -5.04 4.01 9.95
CA MET A 279 -5.86 3.57 11.09
C MET A 279 -5.29 2.31 11.75
N THR A 280 -4.78 1.36 10.96
CA THR A 280 -4.16 0.12 11.46
C THR A 280 -2.96 0.42 12.34
N VAL A 281 -2.09 1.36 11.95
CA VAL A 281 -0.97 1.80 12.78
C VAL A 281 -1.44 2.40 14.10
N SER A 282 -2.48 3.23 14.06
CA SER A 282 -3.03 3.87 15.26
C SER A 282 -3.60 2.83 16.22
N GLN A 283 -4.36 1.85 15.71
CA GLN A 283 -4.89 0.74 16.50
C GLN A 283 -3.81 -0.20 17.03
N LEU A 284 -2.78 -0.51 16.23
CA LEU A 284 -1.63 -1.30 16.69
C LEU A 284 -0.91 -0.60 17.84
N HIS A 285 -0.69 0.71 17.73
CA HIS A 285 -0.07 1.50 18.78
C HIS A 285 -0.89 1.47 20.07
N GLU A 286 -2.18 1.80 19.99
CA GLU A 286 -3.08 1.83 21.15
C GLU A 286 -3.19 0.47 21.84
N ARG A 287 -3.22 -0.63 21.07
CA ARG A 287 -3.45 -1.98 21.60
C ARG A 287 -2.18 -2.66 22.10
N TYR A 288 -1.03 -2.42 21.45
CA TYR A 288 0.15 -3.28 21.66
C TYR A 288 1.45 -2.54 21.99
N HIS A 289 1.56 -1.22 21.81
CA HIS A 289 2.84 -0.53 22.04
C HIS A 289 3.32 -0.70 23.48
N GLU A 290 2.46 -0.39 24.45
CA GLU A 290 2.78 -0.46 25.88
C GLU A 290 3.07 -1.88 26.37
N SER A 291 2.42 -2.90 25.79
CA SER A 291 2.56 -4.30 26.21
C SER A 291 3.72 -5.03 25.55
N THR A 292 4.12 -4.61 24.34
CA THR A 292 5.15 -5.31 23.55
C THR A 292 6.44 -4.52 23.40
N GLY A 293 6.42 -3.20 23.59
CA GLY A 293 7.52 -2.30 23.24
C GLY A 293 7.78 -2.17 21.73
N ILE A 294 6.93 -2.75 20.87
CA ILE A 294 7.06 -2.61 19.41
C ILE A 294 6.70 -1.18 19.02
N THR A 295 7.54 -0.55 18.20
CA THR A 295 7.22 0.75 17.59
C THR A 295 6.37 0.54 16.35
N PHE A 296 5.16 1.10 16.36
CA PHE A 296 4.26 1.12 15.20
C PHE A 296 4.27 2.51 14.59
N SER A 297 4.57 2.61 13.29
CA SER A 297 4.53 3.90 12.61
C SER A 297 4.02 3.77 11.18
N SER A 298 3.52 4.88 10.66
CA SER A 298 3.20 5.03 9.25
C SER A 298 4.13 6.06 8.62
N ILE A 299 4.26 6.04 7.31
CA ILE A 299 5.16 6.92 6.57
C ILE A 299 4.56 7.36 5.25
N TYR A 300 4.82 8.61 4.89
CA TYR A 300 4.77 9.09 3.51
C TYR A 300 6.14 9.66 3.10
N PRO A 301 6.87 8.96 2.20
CA PRO A 301 8.23 9.35 1.83
C PRO A 301 8.28 10.47 0.78
N GLY A 302 7.13 10.96 0.30
CA GLY A 302 7.02 11.96 -0.76
C GLY A 302 6.38 11.43 -2.04
N CYS A 303 6.17 12.30 -3.03
CA CYS A 303 5.50 11.92 -4.27
C CYS A 303 6.48 11.29 -5.26
N ILE A 304 6.44 9.96 -5.34
CA ILE A 304 7.31 9.17 -6.23
C ILE A 304 6.62 8.96 -7.60
N ALA A 305 6.68 9.96 -8.46
CA ALA A 305 5.91 9.98 -9.71
C ALA A 305 6.44 9.01 -10.79
N GLU A 306 7.67 8.50 -10.65
CA GLU A 306 8.31 7.57 -11.58
C GLU A 306 7.98 6.09 -11.31
N THR A 307 7.29 5.79 -10.20
CA THR A 307 7.02 4.41 -9.80
C THR A 307 6.05 3.71 -10.74
N ALA A 308 6.14 2.38 -10.73
CA ALA A 308 5.21 1.52 -11.44
C ALA A 308 3.74 1.78 -11.06
N LEU A 309 3.53 2.26 -9.85
CA LEU A 309 2.24 2.55 -9.26
C LEU A 309 1.43 3.53 -10.13
N PHE A 310 2.05 4.52 -10.78
CA PHE A 310 1.35 5.52 -11.59
C PHE A 310 1.41 5.26 -13.12
N ARG A 311 1.88 4.08 -13.55
CA ARG A 311 2.09 3.74 -14.98
C ARG A 311 0.84 3.92 -15.83
N GLU A 312 -0.32 3.73 -15.23
CA GLU A 312 -1.60 3.80 -15.90
C GLU A 312 -2.07 5.21 -16.20
N LYS A 313 -1.43 6.29 -15.76
CA LYS A 313 -1.90 7.65 -16.12
C LYS A 313 -1.61 8.00 -17.59
N ARG A 314 -2.46 8.87 -18.20
CA ARG A 314 -2.30 9.33 -19.60
C ARG A 314 -0.86 9.83 -19.84
N ALA A 315 -0.30 9.62 -21.03
CA ALA A 315 1.11 9.94 -21.33
C ALA A 315 1.48 11.41 -21.03
N TRP A 316 0.55 12.34 -21.25
CA TRP A 316 0.72 13.75 -20.89
C TRP A 316 0.74 14.00 -19.37
N PHE A 317 0.02 13.20 -18.58
CA PHE A 317 0.05 13.28 -17.12
C PHE A 317 1.38 12.73 -16.59
N ARG A 318 1.89 11.63 -17.14
CA ARG A 318 3.21 11.07 -16.74
C ARG A 318 4.36 12.03 -16.96
N LYS A 319 4.26 12.95 -17.93
CA LYS A 319 5.27 13.99 -18.17
C LYS A 319 4.96 15.28 -17.40
N GLY A 320 3.71 15.73 -17.40
CA GLY A 320 3.30 17.01 -16.79
C GLY A 320 3.13 16.98 -15.28
N PHE A 321 2.70 15.87 -14.69
CA PHE A 321 2.47 15.75 -13.24
C PHE A 321 3.77 15.71 -12.42
N PRO A 322 4.84 14.99 -12.79
CA PRO A 322 6.11 15.11 -12.08
C PRO A 322 6.66 16.53 -12.14
N LEU A 323 6.53 17.21 -13.29
CA LEU A 323 6.94 18.61 -13.44
C LEU A 323 6.08 19.55 -12.59
N PHE A 324 4.76 19.34 -12.55
CA PHE A 324 3.86 20.08 -11.68
C PHE A 324 4.19 19.84 -10.19
N MET A 325 4.37 18.59 -9.79
CA MET A 325 4.74 18.26 -8.41
C MET A 325 6.13 18.80 -8.06
N LYS A 326 7.08 18.82 -8.99
CA LYS A 326 8.44 19.33 -8.78
C LYS A 326 8.48 20.86 -8.71
N TYR A 327 7.79 21.54 -9.62
CA TYR A 327 7.91 22.99 -9.80
C TYR A 327 6.76 23.82 -9.23
N VAL A 328 5.61 23.21 -8.92
CA VAL A 328 4.43 23.89 -8.39
C VAL A 328 4.12 23.45 -6.96
N THR A 329 4.08 22.16 -6.65
CA THR A 329 3.81 21.70 -5.28
C THR A 329 5.07 21.33 -4.50
N GLY A 330 6.25 21.43 -5.12
CA GLY A 330 7.54 21.09 -4.50
C GLY A 330 7.59 19.71 -3.83
N GLY A 331 6.72 18.77 -4.24
CA GLY A 331 6.40 17.50 -3.57
C GLY A 331 7.05 16.26 -4.18
N TYR A 332 7.76 16.41 -5.30
CA TYR A 332 8.41 15.32 -6.03
C TYR A 332 9.63 14.75 -5.29
N VAL A 333 9.74 13.43 -5.22
CA VAL A 333 10.89 12.70 -4.65
C VAL A 333 11.30 11.57 -5.59
N GLY A 334 12.60 11.40 -5.82
CA GLY A 334 13.13 10.29 -6.62
C GLY A 334 12.95 8.94 -5.91
N GLN A 335 12.97 7.83 -6.64
CA GLN A 335 12.79 6.51 -6.03
C GLN A 335 13.88 6.21 -4.98
N GLN A 336 15.15 6.53 -5.31
CA GLN A 336 16.29 6.29 -4.41
C GLN A 336 16.11 7.05 -3.09
N GLU A 337 15.90 8.37 -3.17
CA GLU A 337 15.68 9.20 -1.97
C GLU A 337 14.47 8.71 -1.16
N ALA A 338 13.38 8.31 -1.81
CA ALA A 338 12.23 7.75 -1.10
C ALA A 338 12.56 6.43 -0.38
N GLY A 339 13.40 5.58 -1.00
CA GLY A 339 13.92 4.36 -0.39
C GLY A 339 14.83 4.62 0.80
N GLU A 340 15.72 5.61 0.69
CA GLU A 340 16.58 6.07 1.79
C GLU A 340 15.75 6.62 2.96
N ARG A 341 14.68 7.39 2.68
CA ARG A 341 13.72 7.88 3.68
C ARG A 341 12.99 6.75 4.40
N LEU A 342 12.54 5.73 3.66
CA LEU A 342 11.91 4.57 4.30
C LEU A 342 12.94 3.77 5.12
N ALA A 343 14.17 3.60 4.62
CA ALA A 343 15.26 3.00 5.38
C ALA A 343 15.65 3.81 6.63
N GLN A 344 15.51 5.14 6.60
CA GLN A 344 15.69 6.00 7.76
C GLN A 344 14.65 5.66 8.84
N VAL A 345 13.37 5.52 8.51
CA VAL A 345 12.35 5.15 9.52
C VAL A 345 12.58 3.76 10.11
N VAL A 346 13.10 2.83 9.31
CA VAL A 346 13.46 1.50 9.77
C VAL A 346 14.60 1.52 10.80
N ASP A 347 15.58 2.40 10.63
CA ASP A 347 16.87 2.30 11.34
C ASP A 347 17.13 3.42 12.36
N ASP A 348 16.79 4.66 12.00
CA ASP A 348 17.21 5.86 12.71
C ASP A 348 16.57 5.93 14.11
N PRO A 349 17.34 6.17 15.18
CA PRO A 349 16.81 6.37 16.53
C PRO A 349 15.75 7.47 16.64
N ILE A 350 15.80 8.52 15.81
CA ILE A 350 14.78 9.58 15.82
C ILE A 350 13.38 9.03 15.50
N CYS A 351 13.32 7.90 14.78
CA CYS A 351 12.08 7.24 14.35
C CYS A 351 11.58 6.18 15.34
N SER A 352 12.13 6.13 16.57
CA SER A 352 11.74 5.11 17.57
C SER A 352 10.37 5.36 18.21
N LYS A 353 9.81 6.57 18.04
CA LYS A 353 8.50 6.93 18.59
C LYS A 353 7.37 6.19 17.87
N SER A 354 6.50 5.55 18.65
CA SER A 354 5.31 4.83 18.15
C SER A 354 4.11 5.76 17.97
N GLY A 355 3.13 5.33 17.17
CA GLY A 355 1.91 6.08 16.90
C GLY A 355 2.12 7.26 15.95
N VAL A 356 3.27 7.34 15.28
CA VAL A 356 3.67 8.49 14.46
C VAL A 356 3.37 8.25 12.98
N TYR A 357 2.99 9.31 12.28
CA TYR A 357 2.99 9.38 10.83
C TYR A 357 4.18 10.22 10.34
N TRP A 358 5.24 9.55 9.88
CA TRP A 358 6.47 10.20 9.45
C TRP A 358 6.33 10.83 8.05
N SER A 359 6.86 12.03 7.89
CA SER A 359 7.03 12.66 6.59
C SER A 359 8.25 13.57 6.54
N TRP A 360 8.51 14.21 5.40
CA TRP A 360 9.65 15.11 5.18
C TRP A 360 9.19 16.49 4.78
N ASN A 361 9.78 17.50 5.38
CA ASN A 361 9.41 18.91 5.17
C ASN A 361 10.23 19.58 4.06
N GLY A 362 10.60 18.84 3.01
CA GLY A 362 11.45 19.30 1.90
C GLY A 362 10.89 20.48 1.12
N GLY A 363 10.75 20.35 -0.20
CA GLY A 363 10.21 21.45 -1.04
C GLY A 363 8.88 22.08 -0.56
N ALA A 364 8.13 21.45 0.36
CA ALA A 364 6.95 22.03 1.02
C ALA A 364 7.22 23.32 1.83
N LYS A 365 8.44 23.58 2.33
CA LYS A 365 8.77 24.88 2.96
C LYS A 365 8.50 26.08 2.05
N GLN A 366 8.39 25.86 0.74
CA GLN A 366 8.22 26.91 -0.28
C GLN A 366 6.77 27.02 -0.81
N VAL A 367 5.91 26.01 -0.59
CA VAL A 367 4.60 25.87 -1.29
C VAL A 367 3.51 25.14 -0.48
N GLY A 368 3.76 24.81 0.79
CA GLY A 368 2.78 24.15 1.66
C GLY A 368 1.63 25.06 2.11
N VAL A 369 0.66 24.48 2.84
CA VAL A 369 -0.49 25.21 3.38
C VAL A 369 -0.11 25.80 4.73
N TYR A 370 -0.38 27.08 4.97
CA TYR A 370 -0.16 27.66 6.29
C TYR A 370 -1.22 27.14 7.27
N ASP A 371 -0.78 26.39 8.29
CA ASP A 371 -1.66 26.02 9.39
C ASP A 371 -1.67 27.13 10.46
N ARG A 372 -2.87 27.65 10.70
CA ARG A 372 -3.11 28.71 11.69
C ARG A 372 -2.92 28.24 13.12
N LYS A 373 -3.04 26.94 13.41
CA LYS A 373 -2.88 26.37 14.76
C LYS A 373 -1.41 26.21 15.13
N SER A 374 -0.62 25.57 14.28
CA SER A 374 0.84 25.40 14.48
C SER A 374 1.67 26.63 14.12
N LYS A 375 1.06 27.64 13.48
CA LYS A 375 1.72 28.86 12.95
C LYS A 375 2.86 28.53 11.98
N SER A 376 2.78 27.41 11.27
CA SER A 376 3.82 26.91 10.38
C SER A 376 3.24 26.48 9.03
N VAL A 377 4.10 26.41 8.00
CA VAL A 377 3.74 25.83 6.71
C VAL A 377 3.71 24.31 6.88
N VAL A 378 2.53 23.72 6.76
CA VAL A 378 2.29 22.28 6.89
C VAL A 378 2.05 21.63 5.53
N GLY A 379 2.43 20.36 5.44
CA GLY A 379 2.30 19.54 4.25
C GLY A 379 3.56 18.70 4.03
N ALA A 380 3.36 17.46 3.59
CA ALA A 380 4.47 16.61 3.21
C ALA A 380 5.14 17.14 1.93
N GLY A 381 6.43 17.46 2.05
CA GLY A 381 7.25 18.07 1.01
C GLY A 381 7.97 17.08 0.11
N GLY A 382 8.57 17.62 -0.96
CA GLY A 382 9.34 16.88 -1.95
C GLY A 382 10.78 16.68 -1.54
N SER A 383 11.67 16.63 -2.53
CA SER A 383 13.09 16.28 -2.36
C SER A 383 13.79 17.18 -1.35
N GLY A 384 14.71 16.59 -0.58
CA GLY A 384 15.37 17.19 0.57
C GLY A 384 14.47 17.37 1.79
N GLY A 385 14.99 18.06 2.81
CA GLY A 385 14.26 18.33 4.06
C GLY A 385 14.57 17.32 5.17
N GLU A 386 14.06 17.63 6.35
CA GLU A 386 14.21 16.83 7.55
C GLU A 386 12.95 16.03 7.79
N ILE A 387 13.12 14.85 8.38
CA ILE A 387 12.01 14.04 8.85
C ILE A 387 11.28 14.77 9.97
N PHE A 388 9.96 14.70 9.98
CA PHE A 388 9.11 15.28 11.02
C PHE A 388 7.86 14.42 11.25
N GLU A 389 7.24 14.61 12.41
CA GLU A 389 5.94 14.02 12.74
C GLU A 389 4.83 14.80 12.04
N ASN A 390 4.12 14.16 11.10
CA ASN A 390 3.06 14.81 10.35
C ASN A 390 1.68 14.48 10.95
N ASP A 391 0.80 15.48 10.98
CA ASP A 391 -0.55 15.32 11.50
C ASP A 391 -1.38 14.35 10.64
N GLN A 392 -2.17 13.51 11.30
CA GLN A 392 -3.15 12.62 10.68
C GLN A 392 -4.51 13.31 10.54
N SER A 393 -5.35 12.86 9.59
CA SER A 393 -6.69 13.41 9.39
C SER A 393 -7.65 12.98 10.48
N ASP A 394 -8.72 13.75 10.67
CA ASP A 394 -9.81 13.43 11.60
C ASP A 394 -10.40 12.04 11.36
N GLN A 395 -10.40 11.56 10.11
CA GLN A 395 -10.87 10.21 9.80
C GLN A 395 -9.94 9.16 10.39
N VAL A 396 -8.61 9.32 10.22
CA VAL A 396 -7.60 8.39 10.73
C VAL A 396 -7.53 8.39 12.25
N THR A 397 -7.67 9.56 12.88
CA THR A 397 -7.61 9.71 14.34
C THR A 397 -8.94 9.42 15.05
N ASN A 398 -10.01 9.13 14.31
CA ASN A 398 -11.30 8.76 14.90
C ASN A 398 -11.23 7.36 15.50
N ARG A 399 -11.21 7.29 16.83
CA ARG A 399 -11.11 6.04 17.60
C ARG A 399 -12.21 5.04 17.27
N ALA A 400 -13.48 5.46 17.24
CA ALA A 400 -14.60 4.56 16.96
C ALA A 400 -14.51 3.94 15.55
N LYS A 401 -14.10 4.75 14.55
CA LYS A 401 -13.84 4.24 13.20
C LYS A 401 -12.64 3.31 13.15
N GLY A 402 -11.57 3.61 13.89
CA GLY A 402 -10.41 2.73 14.02
C GLY A 402 -10.76 1.37 14.62
N GLU A 403 -11.54 1.35 15.70
CA GLU A 403 -12.05 0.12 16.34
C GLU A 403 -12.94 -0.66 15.37
N ARG A 404 -13.86 0.01 14.67
CA ARG A 404 -14.74 -0.64 13.68
C ARG A 404 -13.97 -1.24 12.50
N MET A 405 -13.00 -0.50 11.95
CA MET A 405 -12.09 -0.95 10.89
C MET A 405 -11.36 -2.22 11.33
N TRP A 406 -10.85 -2.24 12.56
CA TRP A 406 -10.11 -3.35 13.13
C TRP A 406 -10.96 -4.62 13.23
N GLU A 407 -12.15 -4.53 13.83
CA GLU A 407 -13.08 -5.65 14.00
C GLU A 407 -13.49 -6.27 12.66
N LEU A 408 -13.89 -5.42 11.71
CA LEU A 408 -14.30 -5.88 10.38
C LEU A 408 -13.12 -6.49 9.61
N SER A 409 -11.93 -5.88 9.69
CA SER A 409 -10.72 -6.45 9.06
C SER A 409 -10.37 -7.81 9.66
N SER A 410 -10.51 -7.99 10.98
CA SER A 410 -10.32 -9.28 11.64
C SER A 410 -11.31 -10.34 11.17
N LYS A 411 -12.60 -9.99 11.02
CA LYS A 411 -13.63 -10.88 10.46
C LYS A 411 -13.29 -11.27 9.01
N LEU A 412 -12.95 -10.29 8.17
CA LEU A 412 -12.61 -10.51 6.76
C LEU A 412 -11.34 -11.34 6.57
N CYS A 413 -10.32 -11.11 7.41
CA CYS A 413 -9.07 -11.87 7.35
C CYS A 413 -9.17 -13.27 7.99
N GLY A 414 -10.27 -13.55 8.72
CA GLY A 414 -10.40 -14.74 9.54
C GLY A 414 -9.24 -14.85 10.53
N CYS A 415 -8.93 -13.75 11.24
CA CYS A 415 -7.85 -13.72 12.21
C CYS A 415 -8.30 -13.17 13.57
N GLU A 416 -7.76 -13.79 14.60
CA GLU A 416 -7.85 -13.33 15.97
C GLU A 416 -6.51 -12.69 16.34
N TRP A 417 -6.55 -11.56 17.03
CA TRP A 417 -5.34 -10.92 17.49
C TRP A 417 -4.94 -11.46 18.87
N PRO A 418 -3.64 -11.65 19.12
CA PRO A 418 -3.18 -12.24 20.36
C PRO A 418 -3.46 -11.31 21.55
N GLU A 419 -3.95 -11.88 22.65
CA GLU A 419 -4.01 -11.20 23.94
C GLU A 419 -2.61 -11.18 24.56
N ILE A 420 -1.85 -10.13 24.25
CA ILE A 420 -0.51 -9.95 24.83
C ILE A 420 -0.67 -9.30 26.20
N VAL A 421 -0.69 -10.13 27.23
CA VAL A 421 -0.68 -9.68 28.63
C VAL A 421 0.69 -9.08 28.94
N GLN A 422 0.71 -7.88 29.54
CA GLN A 422 1.93 -7.24 30.05
C GLN A 422 2.71 -8.23 30.93
N LYS A 423 4.00 -8.45 30.61
CA LYS A 423 4.90 -9.25 31.45
C LYS A 423 5.49 -8.42 32.58
#